data_AF-X0YQV5-F1
#
_entry.id   AF-X0YQV5-F1
#
_cell.length_a   1.000
_cell.length_b   1.000
_cell.length_c   1.000
_cell.angle_alpha   90.00
_cell.angle_beta   90.00
_cell.angle_gamma   90.00
#
_symmetry.space_group_name_H-M   'P 1'
#
loop_
_entity.id
_entity.type
_entity.pdbx_description
1 polymer ?
#
loop_
_entity_poly.entity_id
_entity_poly.type
_entity_poly.pdbx_seq_one_letter_code
_entity_poly.pdbx_strand_id
1 'polypeptide(L)'
;NPIRESKAKRKIIRAGRRGGKTVIAATICVDKFLEGLRPLYATPTSDQLETWWFEVKRALAEPIDAGIFKKNETEHTIEREGTKNHIKGKTAWNADMLRGDYSDFLVLDEYQLMNEDTWEVVGAPMLLDNDGDAMFIYTPPSLHSRSVSKALSPQWSQIVTLSGLLSISFSMFSS
;
A
#
# COMPACT_ATOMS: atom_id res chain seq x y z
N ASN A 1 -13.93 6.67 -9.19
CA ASN A 1 -13.65 5.64 -8.15
C ASN A 1 -13.54 6.39 -6.83
N PRO A 2 -14.46 6.20 -5.86
CA PRO A 2 -14.56 7.02 -4.64
C PRO A 2 -13.26 7.10 -3.82
N ILE A 3 -12.41 6.07 -3.88
CA ILE A 3 -11.09 6.05 -3.22
C ILE A 3 -10.16 7.11 -3.84
N ARG A 4 -10.21 7.28 -5.16
CA ARG A 4 -9.43 8.28 -5.90
C ARG A 4 -9.93 9.70 -5.66
N GLU A 5 -11.24 9.87 -5.49
CA GLU A 5 -11.89 11.18 -5.32
C GLU A 5 -11.81 11.73 -3.88
N SER A 6 -11.60 10.86 -2.89
CA SER A 6 -11.43 11.29 -1.50
C SER A 6 -10.13 12.08 -1.29
N LYS A 7 -10.22 13.22 -0.58
CA LYS A 7 -9.08 14.07 -0.19
C LYS A 7 -8.46 13.70 1.17
N ALA A 8 -8.91 12.61 1.80
CA ALA A 8 -8.40 12.21 3.11
C ALA A 8 -6.92 11.78 3.02
N LYS A 9 -6.08 12.33 3.92
CA LYS A 9 -4.64 12.00 4.07
C LYS A 9 -4.38 10.54 4.43
N ARG A 10 -5.38 9.88 5.02
CA ARG A 10 -5.33 8.51 5.53
C ARG A 10 -6.61 7.81 5.10
N LYS A 11 -6.49 6.85 4.20
CA LYS A 11 -7.62 6.13 3.61
C LYS A 11 -7.59 4.69 4.12
N ILE A 12 -8.70 4.25 4.69
CA ILE A 12 -8.86 2.87 5.16
C ILE A 12 -9.80 2.15 4.21
N ILE A 13 -9.34 1.07 3.60
CA ILE A 13 -10.09 0.25 2.65
C ILE A 13 -10.29 -1.13 3.27
N ARG A 14 -11.54 -1.41 3.61
CA ARG A 14 -11.98 -2.76 3.95
C ARG A 14 -12.31 -3.50 2.65
N ALA A 15 -11.67 -4.63 2.38
CA ALA A 15 -11.98 -5.38 1.16
C ALA A 15 -12.09 -6.89 1.41
N GLY A 16 -12.89 -7.59 0.60
CA GLY A 16 -13.03 -9.05 0.64
C GLY A 16 -11.89 -9.79 -0.09
N ARG A 17 -11.77 -11.11 0.12
CA ARG A 17 -10.63 -11.95 -0.28
C ARG A 17 -10.40 -12.09 -1.81
N ARG A 18 -11.30 -11.61 -2.66
CA ARG A 18 -11.21 -11.63 -4.14
C ARG A 18 -11.50 -10.25 -4.79
N GLY A 19 -11.38 -9.16 -4.04
CA GLY A 19 -11.93 -7.86 -4.44
C GLY A 19 -11.07 -6.99 -5.38
N GLY A 20 -10.03 -7.51 -6.04
CA GLY A 20 -9.18 -6.69 -6.94
C GLY A 20 -8.42 -5.54 -6.26
N LYS A 21 -8.32 -5.55 -4.93
CA LYS A 21 -7.67 -4.49 -4.13
C LYS A 21 -6.20 -4.27 -4.48
N THR A 22 -5.44 -5.34 -4.72
CA THR A 22 -4.04 -5.24 -5.16
C THR A 22 -3.93 -4.52 -6.52
N VAL A 23 -4.87 -4.78 -7.44
CA VAL A 23 -4.96 -4.08 -8.74
C VAL A 23 -5.30 -2.60 -8.53
N ILE A 24 -6.26 -2.30 -7.65
CA ILE A 24 -6.63 -0.91 -7.32
C ILE A 24 -5.44 -0.18 -6.69
N ALA A 25 -4.71 -0.83 -5.79
CA ALA A 25 -3.49 -0.30 -5.19
C ALA A 25 -2.43 0.00 -6.25
N ALA A 26 -2.16 -0.93 -7.17
CA ALA A 26 -1.24 -0.73 -8.29
C ALA A 26 -1.66 0.47 -9.14
N THR A 27 -2.94 0.54 -9.52
CA THR A 27 -3.45 1.65 -10.33
C THR A 27 -3.31 2.99 -9.61
N ILE A 28 -3.59 3.06 -8.30
CA ILE A 28 -3.42 4.31 -7.53
C ILE A 28 -1.94 4.69 -7.40
N CYS A 29 -1.05 3.73 -7.15
CA CYS A 29 0.38 4.00 -7.12
C CYS A 29 0.87 4.52 -8.48
N VAL A 30 0.42 3.95 -9.60
CA VAL A 30 0.78 4.44 -10.94
C VAL A 30 0.33 5.88 -11.14
N ASP A 31 -0.92 6.23 -10.79
CA ASP A 31 -1.39 7.62 -10.87
C ASP A 31 -0.47 8.56 -10.06
N LYS A 32 -0.15 8.18 -8.81
CA LYS A 32 0.70 8.99 -7.91
C LYS A 32 2.11 9.15 -8.44
N PHE A 33 2.67 8.10 -9.02
CA PHE A 33 3.98 8.16 -9.68
C PHE A 33 3.97 9.12 -10.86
N LEU A 34 2.93 9.09 -11.71
CA LEU A 34 2.77 9.99 -12.84
C LEU A 34 2.51 11.45 -12.42
N GLU A 35 1.95 11.67 -11.22
CA GLU A 35 1.85 13.00 -10.58
C GLU A 35 3.21 13.53 -10.06
N GLY A 36 4.29 12.75 -10.16
CA GLY A 36 5.62 13.13 -9.69
C GLY A 36 5.95 12.71 -8.26
N LEU A 37 5.04 12.00 -7.58
CA LEU A 37 5.23 11.53 -6.19
C LEU A 37 6.02 10.22 -6.13
N ARG A 38 6.42 9.81 -4.92
CA ARG A 38 7.10 8.54 -4.66
C ARG A 38 6.20 7.54 -3.93
N PRO A 39 5.33 6.81 -4.63
CA PRO A 39 4.49 5.80 -4.01
C PRO A 39 5.29 4.55 -3.60
N LEU A 40 5.04 4.09 -2.38
CA LEU A 40 5.60 2.87 -1.81
C LEU A 40 4.48 1.89 -1.48
N TYR A 41 4.48 0.73 -2.12
CA TYR A 41 3.56 -0.37 -1.82
C TYR A 41 4.26 -1.42 -0.96
N ALA A 42 3.66 -1.72 0.19
CA ALA A 42 4.14 -2.72 1.13
C ALA A 42 3.06 -3.77 1.38
N THR A 43 3.45 -5.04 1.34
CA THR A 43 2.55 -6.18 1.56
C THR A 43 3.30 -7.28 2.30
N PRO A 44 2.67 -8.15 3.11
CA PRO A 44 3.38 -9.22 3.79
C PRO A 44 3.91 -10.28 2.79
N THR A 45 3.17 -10.61 1.72
CA THR A 45 3.49 -11.79 0.90
C THR A 45 4.14 -11.43 -0.44
N SER A 46 5.07 -12.28 -0.89
CA SER A 46 5.68 -12.16 -2.22
C SER A 46 4.66 -12.27 -3.34
N ASP A 47 3.68 -13.16 -3.22
CA ASP A 47 2.67 -13.39 -4.27
C ASP A 47 1.81 -12.12 -4.53
N GLN A 48 1.49 -11.39 -3.46
CA GLN A 48 0.80 -10.11 -3.56
C GLN A 48 1.70 -9.02 -4.15
N LEU A 49 2.99 -9.02 -3.81
CA LEU A 49 3.97 -8.11 -4.40
C LEU A 49 4.10 -8.36 -5.90
N GLU A 50 4.23 -9.62 -6.33
CA GLU A 50 4.33 -9.99 -7.74
C GLU A 50 3.07 -9.64 -8.52
N THR A 51 1.89 -9.85 -7.91
CA THR A 51 0.62 -9.45 -8.52
C THR A 51 0.56 -7.94 -8.71
N TRP A 52 0.89 -7.16 -7.67
CA TRP A 52 0.95 -5.71 -7.76
C TRP A 52 1.97 -5.25 -8.82
N TRP A 53 3.14 -5.88 -8.84
CA TRP A 53 4.22 -5.54 -9.75
C TRP A 53 3.89 -5.83 -11.21
N PHE A 54 3.23 -6.96 -11.48
CA PHE A 54 2.69 -7.26 -12.80
C PHE A 54 1.76 -6.15 -13.29
N GLU A 55 0.84 -5.69 -12.43
CA GLU A 55 -0.11 -4.62 -12.77
C GLU A 55 0.56 -3.28 -13.03
N VAL A 56 1.57 -2.92 -12.23
CA VAL A 56 2.38 -1.71 -12.43
C VAL A 56 3.13 -1.75 -13.75
N LYS A 57 3.85 -2.86 -14.03
CA LYS A 57 4.57 -3.03 -15.30
C LYS A 57 3.63 -2.96 -16.50
N ARG A 58 2.46 -3.59 -16.39
CA ARG A 58 1.45 -3.57 -17.46
C ARG A 58 0.96 -2.14 -17.74
N ALA A 59 0.68 -1.37 -16.68
CA ALA A 59 0.19 0.00 -16.82
C ALA A 59 1.26 0.97 -17.37
N LEU A 60 2.54 0.69 -17.12
CA LEU A 60 3.66 1.54 -17.54
C LEU A 60 4.47 0.95 -18.72
N ALA A 61 3.95 -0.07 -19.42
CA ALA A 61 4.68 -0.78 -20.46
C ALA A 61 5.19 0.15 -21.57
N GLU A 62 4.30 0.97 -22.15
CA GLU A 62 4.64 1.89 -23.25
C GLU A 62 5.76 2.88 -22.88
N PRO A 63 5.70 3.63 -21.76
CA PRO A 63 6.78 4.55 -21.39
C PRO A 63 8.07 3.84 -20.94
N ILE A 64 8.00 2.60 -20.45
CA ILE A 64 9.20 1.78 -20.18
C ILE A 64 9.86 1.40 -21.51
N ASP A 65 9.09 0.89 -22.47
CA ASP A 65 9.59 0.47 -23.78
C ASP A 65 10.15 1.65 -24.59
N ALA A 66 9.59 2.84 -24.41
CA ALA A 66 10.09 4.09 -24.97
C ALA A 66 11.35 4.63 -24.26
N GLY A 67 11.82 4.00 -23.19
CA GLY A 67 12.99 4.43 -22.41
C GLY A 67 12.76 5.69 -21.57
N ILE A 68 11.50 6.10 -21.36
CA ILE A 68 11.15 7.27 -20.54
C ILE A 68 11.31 6.94 -19.05
N PHE A 69 10.99 5.71 -18.67
CA PHE A 69 11.15 5.20 -17.31
C PHE A 69 12.10 4.02 -17.27
N LYS A 70 12.92 3.98 -16.23
CA LYS A 70 13.86 2.89 -16.00
C LYS A 70 13.29 1.92 -14.98
N LYS A 71 13.25 0.65 -15.35
CA LYS A 71 12.73 -0.44 -14.52
C LYS A 71 13.88 -1.24 -13.91
N ASN A 72 13.78 -1.55 -12.62
CA ASN A 72 14.59 -2.56 -11.94
C ASN A 72 13.66 -3.69 -11.47
N GLU A 73 13.86 -4.89 -12.04
CA GLU A 73 13.03 -6.05 -11.75
C GLU A 73 13.29 -6.62 -10.35
N THR A 74 14.53 -6.58 -9.88
CA THR A 74 14.95 -7.17 -8.59
C THR A 74 14.47 -6.35 -7.40
N GLU A 75 14.49 -5.03 -7.54
CA GLU A 75 14.07 -4.10 -6.48
C GLU A 75 12.58 -3.73 -6.56
N HIS A 76 11.87 -4.22 -7.58
CA HIS A 76 10.49 -3.85 -7.90
C HIS A 76 10.30 -2.34 -7.98
N THR A 77 11.22 -1.65 -8.67
CA THR A 77 11.19 -0.19 -8.86
C THR A 77 11.06 0.23 -10.31
N ILE A 78 10.33 1.31 -10.54
CA ILE A 78 10.39 2.08 -11.77
C ILE A 78 10.68 3.53 -11.40
N GLU A 79 11.68 4.13 -12.04
CA GLU A 79 12.14 5.48 -11.77
C GLU A 79 12.12 6.36 -13.03
N ARG A 80 11.97 7.66 -12.82
CA ARG A 80 12.26 8.66 -13.86
C ARG A 80 13.70 9.13 -13.69
N GLU A 81 14.54 8.74 -14.63
CA GLU A 81 15.98 9.03 -14.57
C GLU A 81 16.27 10.52 -14.41
N GLY A 82 17.30 10.84 -13.63
CA GLY A 82 17.67 12.22 -13.29
C GLY A 82 16.79 12.89 -12.25
N THR A 83 15.81 12.19 -11.67
CA THR A 83 14.94 12.69 -10.61
C THR A 83 14.91 11.75 -9.40
N LYS A 84 14.20 12.13 -8.33
CA LYS A 84 13.91 11.23 -7.20
C LYS A 84 12.60 10.46 -7.36
N ASN A 85 11.81 10.75 -8.40
CA ASN A 85 10.49 10.18 -8.62
C ASN A 85 10.60 8.69 -8.98
N HIS A 86 9.91 7.86 -8.20
CA HIS A 86 9.93 6.41 -8.36
C HIS A 86 8.65 5.79 -7.80
N ILE A 87 8.25 4.65 -8.36
CA ILE A 87 7.27 3.73 -7.78
C ILE A 87 8.01 2.49 -7.29
N LYS A 88 7.75 2.06 -6.06
CA LYS A 88 8.42 0.91 -5.43
C LYS A 88 7.44 -0.02 -4.75
N GLY A 89 7.66 -1.32 -4.94
CA GLY A 89 6.98 -2.38 -4.18
C GLY A 89 7.95 -3.13 -3.29
N LYS A 90 7.52 -3.60 -2.13
CA LYS A 90 8.31 -4.53 -1.31
C LYS A 90 7.46 -5.38 -0.39
N THR A 91 8.07 -6.47 0.08
CA THR A 91 7.53 -7.21 1.22
C THR A 91 7.85 -6.48 2.53
N ALA A 92 6.89 -6.43 3.45
CA ALA A 92 7.05 -5.83 4.76
C ALA A 92 6.31 -6.65 5.81
N TRP A 93 7.08 -7.31 6.67
CA TRP A 93 6.56 -8.06 7.82
C TRP A 93 6.70 -7.29 9.14
N ASN A 94 7.62 -6.32 9.19
CA ASN A 94 7.93 -5.51 10.36
C ASN A 94 8.46 -4.12 9.95
N ALA A 95 8.59 -3.24 10.94
CA ALA A 95 9.01 -1.86 10.76
C ALA A 95 10.41 -1.72 10.14
N ASP A 96 11.35 -2.59 10.51
CA ASP A 96 12.74 -2.50 10.02
C ASP A 96 12.85 -2.69 8.52
N MET A 97 11.94 -3.45 7.92
CA MET A 97 11.89 -3.59 6.47
C MET A 97 11.54 -2.28 5.77
N LEU A 98 10.73 -1.39 6.35
CA LEU A 98 10.39 -0.09 5.76
C LEU A 98 11.35 1.03 6.18
N ARG A 99 12.22 0.78 7.16
CA ARG A 99 13.10 1.80 7.72
C ARG A 99 14.10 2.29 6.66
N GLY A 100 14.24 3.60 6.54
CA GLY A 100 15.17 4.25 5.61
C GLY A 100 14.63 4.41 4.17
N ASP A 101 13.45 3.85 3.86
CA ASP A 101 12.73 4.22 2.65
C ASP A 101 12.14 5.63 2.76
N TYR A 102 11.80 6.20 1.61
CA TYR A 102 11.09 7.46 1.51
C TYR A 102 9.81 7.22 0.70
N SER A 103 8.68 7.78 1.16
CA SER A 103 7.43 7.72 0.41
C SER A 103 6.63 9.02 0.56
N ASP A 104 6.06 9.51 -0.54
CA ASP A 104 5.04 10.57 -0.53
C ASP A 104 3.62 9.97 -0.48
N PHE A 105 3.48 8.67 -0.76
CA PHE A 105 2.23 7.92 -0.72
C PHE A 105 2.47 6.46 -0.31
N LEU A 106 2.13 6.10 0.93
CA LEU A 106 2.37 4.76 1.47
C LEU A 106 1.11 3.89 1.37
N VAL A 107 1.23 2.71 0.78
CA VAL A 107 0.19 1.68 0.79
C VAL A 107 0.63 0.52 1.68
N LEU A 108 -0.16 0.20 2.69
CA LEU A 108 0.00 -1.01 3.51
C LEU A 108 -1.13 -1.99 3.18
N ASP A 109 -0.83 -3.02 2.37
CA ASP A 109 -1.78 -4.07 2.00
C ASP A 109 -1.74 -5.25 2.98
N GLU A 110 -2.90 -5.82 3.25
CA GLU A 110 -3.14 -6.79 4.34
C GLU A 110 -2.52 -6.33 5.67
N TYR A 111 -2.75 -5.06 6.03
CA TYR A 111 -2.13 -4.41 7.19
C TYR A 111 -2.36 -5.18 8.51
N GLN A 112 -3.47 -5.91 8.64
CA GLN A 112 -3.77 -6.74 9.82
C GLN A 112 -2.80 -7.91 10.04
N LEU A 113 -1.98 -8.25 9.05
CA LEU A 113 -0.93 -9.27 9.14
C LEU A 113 0.45 -8.68 9.46
N MET A 114 0.61 -7.36 9.36
CA MET A 114 1.85 -6.66 9.70
C MET A 114 1.93 -6.38 11.19
N ASN A 115 3.14 -6.19 11.73
CA ASN A 115 3.32 -5.61 13.05
C ASN A 115 2.81 -4.15 13.06
N GLU A 116 2.08 -3.75 14.09
CA GLU A 116 1.60 -2.38 14.35
C GLU A 116 2.73 -1.34 14.25
N ASP A 117 3.94 -1.68 14.71
CA ASP A 117 5.15 -0.85 14.62
C ASP A 117 5.46 -0.40 13.18
N THR A 118 5.05 -1.17 12.17
CA THR A 118 5.20 -0.83 10.75
C THR A 118 4.60 0.54 10.45
N TRP A 119 3.47 0.85 11.08
CA TRP A 119 2.84 2.16 10.98
C TRP A 119 3.39 3.12 12.04
N GLU A 120 3.32 2.75 13.32
CA GLU A 120 3.56 3.70 14.42
C GLU A 120 5.00 4.21 14.47
N VAL A 121 5.98 3.32 14.21
CA VAL A 121 7.41 3.61 14.36
C VAL A 121 8.04 4.07 13.06
N VAL A 122 7.49 3.70 11.90
CA VAL A 122 8.11 3.95 10.59
C VAL A 122 7.18 4.65 9.61
N GLY A 123 5.99 4.10 9.34
CA GLY A 123 5.08 4.67 8.33
C GLY A 123 4.59 6.08 8.66
N ALA A 124 4.14 6.32 9.88
CA ALA A 124 3.67 7.64 10.31
C ALA A 124 4.80 8.69 10.33
N PRO A 125 5.98 8.43 10.93
CA PRO A 125 7.13 9.34 10.85
C PRO A 125 7.57 9.63 9.41
N MET A 126 7.67 8.60 8.55
CA MET A 126 8.09 8.75 7.15
C MET A 126 7.22 9.75 6.39
N LEU A 127 5.90 9.76 6.65
CA LEU A 127 4.95 10.64 5.98
C LEU A 127 4.79 12.00 6.68
N LEU A 128 5.20 12.12 7.94
CA LEU A 128 5.18 13.38 8.66
C LEU A 128 6.18 14.38 8.05
N ASP A 129 7.34 13.87 7.63
CA ASP A 129 8.44 14.67 7.08
C ASP A 129 8.09 15.36 5.74
N ASN A 130 7.06 14.89 5.04
CA ASN A 130 6.69 15.39 3.71
C ASN A 130 5.18 15.63 3.50
N ASP A 131 4.37 15.63 4.57
CA ASP A 131 2.90 15.72 4.50
C ASP A 131 2.29 14.66 3.55
N GLY A 132 2.91 13.48 3.50
CA GLY A 132 2.55 12.39 2.61
C GLY A 132 1.24 11.70 3.00
N ASP A 133 0.64 11.01 2.04
CA ASP A 133 -0.66 10.32 2.16
C ASP A 133 -0.47 8.82 2.46
N ALA A 134 -1.45 8.17 3.10
CA ALA A 134 -1.42 6.74 3.35
C ALA A 134 -2.74 6.05 2.99
N MET A 135 -2.62 4.81 2.54
CA MET A 135 -3.73 3.92 2.25
C MET A 135 -3.52 2.57 2.95
N PHE A 136 -4.43 2.23 3.85
CA PHE A 136 -4.46 0.95 4.55
C PHE A 136 -5.48 0.05 3.89
N ILE A 137 -5.06 -1.12 3.44
CA ILE A 137 -5.96 -2.14 2.92
C ILE A 137 -5.95 -3.31 3.90
N TYR A 138 -7.12 -3.75 4.31
CA TYR A 138 -7.24 -4.91 5.19
C TYR A 138 -8.37 -5.84 4.78
N THR A 139 -8.15 -7.13 5.05
CA THR A 139 -9.18 -8.17 4.92
C THR A 139 -9.70 -8.50 6.31
N PRO A 140 -11.02 -8.34 6.58
CA PRO A 140 -11.59 -8.72 7.87
C PRO A 140 -11.34 -10.20 8.17
N PRO A 141 -10.92 -10.56 9.39
CA PRO A 141 -10.77 -11.96 9.75
C PRO A 141 -12.12 -12.67 9.64
N SER A 142 -12.13 -13.83 8.99
CA SER A 142 -13.25 -14.77 9.08
C SER A 142 -13.28 -15.38 10.49
N LEU A 143 -14.42 -15.91 10.94
CA LEU A 143 -14.54 -16.56 12.25
C LEU A 143 -13.47 -17.66 12.50
N HIS A 144 -12.91 -18.24 11.43
CA HIS A 144 -11.86 -19.26 11.44
C HIS A 144 -10.41 -18.75 11.47
N SER A 145 -10.14 -17.47 11.16
CA SER A 145 -8.77 -16.95 10.96
C SER A 145 -8.23 -16.14 12.14
N ARG A 146 -8.84 -16.26 13.33
CA ARG A 146 -8.38 -15.58 14.56
C ARG A 146 -6.99 -16.03 15.04
N SER A 147 -6.43 -17.08 14.47
CA SER A 147 -5.18 -17.73 14.90
C SER A 147 -3.88 -17.21 14.25
N VAL A 148 -3.94 -16.25 13.30
CA VAL A 148 -2.76 -15.78 12.54
C VAL A 148 -2.39 -14.32 12.81
N SER A 149 -3.08 -13.64 13.74
CA SER A 149 -2.72 -12.26 14.11
C SER A 149 -1.53 -12.24 15.06
N LYS A 150 -0.48 -11.49 14.72
CA LYS A 150 0.64 -11.16 15.60
C LYS A 150 0.41 -9.86 16.39
N ALA A 151 -0.85 -9.40 16.50
CA ALA A 151 -1.19 -8.30 17.38
C ALA A 151 -0.81 -8.67 18.81
N LEU A 152 -0.08 -7.79 19.50
CA LEU A 152 0.40 -8.01 20.86
C LEU A 152 -0.74 -8.04 21.90
N SER A 153 -1.99 -7.79 21.49
CA SER A 153 -3.15 -7.91 22.37
C SER A 153 -4.41 -8.50 21.70
N PRO A 154 -5.19 -9.36 22.39
CA PRO A 154 -6.37 -10.05 21.83
C PRO A 154 -7.56 -9.14 21.46
N GLN A 155 -7.49 -7.87 21.85
CA GLN A 155 -8.59 -6.91 21.75
C GLN A 155 -8.67 -6.23 20.37
N TRP A 156 -7.65 -6.35 19.52
CA TRP A 156 -7.59 -5.65 18.22
C TRP A 156 -8.21 -6.40 17.04
N SER A 157 -8.79 -7.58 17.27
CA SER A 157 -9.66 -8.24 16.26
C SER A 157 -11.03 -7.56 16.10
N GLN A 158 -11.32 -6.57 16.93
CA GLN A 158 -12.47 -5.68 16.91
C GLN A 158 -11.92 -4.27 17.19
N ILE A 159 -12.54 -3.21 16.70
CA ILE A 159 -12.20 -1.80 17.04
C ILE A 159 -11.00 -1.21 16.26
N VAL A 160 -11.25 -0.91 14.99
CA VAL A 160 -10.73 0.33 14.38
C VAL A 160 -11.45 1.48 15.06
N THR A 161 -10.90 1.98 16.15
CA THR A 161 -11.22 3.33 16.66
C THR A 161 -9.91 4.09 16.72
N LEU A 162 -9.40 4.36 15.52
CA LEU A 162 -8.35 5.34 15.34
C LEU A 162 -9.00 6.71 15.57
N SER A 163 -8.75 7.27 16.75
CA SER A 163 -9.08 8.65 17.09
C SER A 163 -8.55 9.58 16.00
N GLY A 164 -9.45 10.02 15.11
CA GLY A 164 -9.16 11.00 14.06
C GLY A 164 -9.13 10.49 12.61
N LEU A 165 -9.43 9.22 12.32
CA LEU A 165 -9.41 8.70 10.94
C LEU A 165 -10.81 8.56 10.33
N LEU A 166 -11.03 9.22 9.18
CA LEU A 166 -12.23 9.04 8.37
C LEU A 166 -12.21 7.65 7.71
N SER A 167 -13.05 6.73 8.18
CA SER A 167 -13.22 5.41 7.59
C SER A 167 -14.14 5.48 6.37
N ILE A 168 -13.64 5.13 5.17
CA ILE A 168 -14.47 4.89 3.99
C ILE A 168 -14.62 3.37 3.84
N SER A 169 -15.66 2.82 4.45
CA SER A 169 -15.98 1.39 4.31
C SER A 169 -16.74 1.14 3.00
N PHE A 170 -16.21 0.27 2.12
CA PHE A 170 -16.93 -0.18 0.94
C PHE A 170 -16.89 -1.71 0.84
N SER A 171 -18.05 -2.36 0.70
CA SER A 171 -18.08 -3.77 0.29
C SER A 171 -18.01 -3.83 -1.23
N MET A 172 -16.84 -4.16 -1.79
CA MET A 172 -16.76 -4.60 -3.18
C MET A 172 -17.43 -5.97 -3.29
N PHE A 173 -18.74 -5.97 -3.51
CA PHE A 173 -19.45 -7.05 -4.18
C PHE A 173 -19.61 -6.65 -5.64
N SER A 174 -19.07 -7.44 -6.54
CA SER A 174 -19.56 -7.51 -7.91
C SER A 174 -20.28 -8.84 -8.08
N SER A 175 -21.54 -8.71 -8.50
CA SER A 175 -22.42 -9.74 -9.09
C SER A 175 -21.73 -10.69 -10.05
#